data_AF-A0A6B3GEK5-F1
#
_entry.id   AF-A0A6B3GEK5-F1
#
_cell.length_a   1.000
_cell.length_b   1.000
_cell.length_c   1.000
_cell.angle_alpha   90.00
_cell.angle_beta   90.00
_cell.angle_gamma   90.00
#
_symmetry.space_group_name_H-M   'P 1'
#
loop_
_entity.id
_entity.type
_entity.pdbx_description
1 polymer ?
#
loop_
_entity_poly.entity_id
_entity_poly.type
_entity_poly.pdbx_seq_one_letter_code
_entity_poly.pdbx_strand_id
1 'polypeptide(L)'
;PIQGKGVHAAPPGYLREAQELLHRHKALLISDEVQTGLGRTGDFYAYQHEEGVEPDLVCVAKALSGGYVPVGATLGKDWIFRKVYSSMDRVLV
;
A
#
# COMPACT_ATOMS: atom_id res chain seq x y z
N PRO A 1 4.09 -5.90 3.14
CA PRO A 1 5.54 -5.85 3.47
C PRO A 1 5.95 -6.77 4.63
N ILE A 2 5.37 -6.60 5.82
CA ILE A 2 5.64 -7.43 7.00
C ILE A 2 4.29 -7.86 7.59
N GLN A 3 4.09 -9.16 7.82
CA GLN A 3 2.87 -9.64 8.47
C GLN A 3 2.92 -9.34 9.97
N GLY A 4 2.02 -8.48 10.44
CA GLY A 4 2.08 -7.92 11.79
C GLY A 4 1.87 -8.92 12.93
N LYS A 5 0.96 -9.89 12.78
CA LYS A 5 0.76 -10.95 13.78
C LYS A 5 1.88 -11.99 13.64
N GLY A 6 2.94 -11.83 14.41
CA GLY A 6 4.12 -12.71 14.37
C GLY A 6 5.37 -12.09 13.72
N VAL A 7 5.26 -10.87 13.19
CA VAL A 7 6.36 -10.08 12.62
C VAL A 7 7.15 -10.88 11.57
N HIS A 8 6.44 -11.39 10.57
CA HIS A 8 7.05 -12.13 9.48
C HIS A 8 7.39 -11.18 8.34
N ALA A 9 8.67 -10.78 8.27
CA ALA A 9 9.18 -9.99 7.16
C ALA A 9 9.17 -10.81 5.87
N ALA A 10 8.79 -10.19 4.76
CA ALA A 10 8.95 -10.80 3.46
C ALA A 10 10.45 -11.07 3.19
N PRO A 11 10.81 -12.22 2.59
CA PRO A 11 12.18 -12.45 2.14
C PRO A 11 12.63 -11.37 1.14
N PRO A 12 13.93 -11.04 1.06
CA PRO A 12 14.42 -10.09 0.08
C PRO A 12 13.99 -10.42 -1.35
N GLY A 13 13.48 -9.41 -2.08
CA GLY A 13 13.02 -9.55 -3.46
C GLY A 13 11.62 -10.12 -3.62
N TYR A 14 10.97 -10.55 -2.53
CA TYR A 14 9.63 -11.13 -2.60
C TYR A 14 8.61 -10.14 -3.15
N LEU A 15 8.64 -8.87 -2.71
CA LEU A 15 7.67 -7.88 -3.17
C LEU A 15 7.91 -7.51 -4.63
N ARG A 16 9.18 -7.42 -5.05
CA ARG A 16 9.55 -7.18 -6.45
C ARG A 16 9.08 -8.29 -7.39
N GLU A 17 9.34 -9.55 -7.03
CA GLU A 17 8.87 -10.70 -7.81
C GLU A 17 7.34 -10.81 -7.83
N ALA A 18 6.68 -10.52 -6.70
CA ALA A 18 5.22 -10.47 -6.63
C ALA A 18 4.65 -9.39 -7.56
N GLN A 19 5.24 -8.18 -7.58
CA GLN A 19 4.85 -7.11 -8.50
C GLN A 19 4.91 -7.58 -9.96
N GLU A 20 6.07 -8.11 -10.37
CA GLU A 20 6.29 -8.56 -11.74
C GLU A 20 5.29 -9.66 -12.13
N LEU A 21 5.05 -10.63 -11.24
CA LEU A 21 4.07 -11.69 -11.45
C LEU A 21 2.65 -11.14 -11.60
N LEU A 22 2.22 -10.27 -10.68
CA LEU A 22 0.87 -9.69 -10.72
C LEU A 22 0.66 -8.89 -12.00
N HIS A 23 1.62 -8.04 -12.37
CA HIS A 23 1.53 -7.23 -13.59
C HIS A 23 1.52 -8.08 -14.86
N ARG A 24 2.31 -9.18 -14.93
CA ARG A 24 2.22 -10.15 -16.04
C ARG A 24 0.82 -10.74 -16.20
N HIS A 25 0.08 -10.90 -15.11
CA HIS A 25 -1.27 -11.45 -15.10
C HIS A 25 -2.39 -10.40 -15.04
N LYS A 26 -2.06 -9.11 -15.26
CA LYS A 26 -3.02 -7.99 -15.18
C LYS A 26 -3.72 -7.88 -13.82
N ALA A 27 -3.06 -8.35 -12.76
CA ALA A 27 -3.47 -8.20 -11.37
C ALA A 27 -2.76 -6.99 -10.73
N LEU A 28 -3.35 -6.43 -9.69
CA LEU A 28 -2.82 -5.28 -8.96
C LEU A 28 -2.00 -5.73 -7.75
N LEU A 29 -0.91 -5.03 -7.46
CA LEU A 29 -0.20 -5.13 -6.19
C LEU A 29 -0.78 -4.11 -5.20
N ILE A 30 -1.31 -4.59 -4.07
CA ILE A 30 -1.80 -3.76 -2.98
C ILE A 30 -0.86 -3.93 -1.78
N SER A 31 -0.24 -2.84 -1.34
CA SER A 31 0.55 -2.84 -0.09
C SER A 31 -0.31 -2.35 1.07
N ASP A 32 -0.67 -3.26 1.97
CA ASP A 32 -1.27 -2.87 3.26
C ASP A 32 -0.17 -2.37 4.21
N GLU A 33 -0.10 -1.04 4.33
CA GLU A 33 0.82 -0.30 5.18
C GLU A 33 0.14 0.21 6.46
N VAL A 34 -1.07 -0.27 6.79
CA VAL A 34 -1.81 0.18 7.97
C VAL A 34 -1.01 -0.02 9.26
N GLN A 35 -0.20 -1.08 9.34
CA GLN A 35 0.69 -1.32 10.48
C GLN A 35 2.13 -0.85 10.23
N THR A 36 2.63 -1.05 9.02
CA THR A 36 4.06 -0.97 8.69
C THR A 36 4.49 0.39 8.14
N GLY A 37 3.55 1.19 7.65
CA GLY A 37 3.83 2.49 7.08
C GLY A 37 4.04 3.58 8.12
N LEU A 38 4.19 4.80 7.60
CA LEU A 38 4.36 6.04 8.34
C LEU A 38 5.54 5.98 9.33
N GLY A 39 6.68 5.47 8.86
CA GLY A 39 7.94 5.47 9.60
C GLY A 39 8.13 4.30 10.56
N ARG A 40 7.15 3.39 10.72
CA ARG A 40 7.24 2.28 11.69
C ARG A 40 8.48 1.41 11.48
N THR A 41 8.92 1.23 10.24
CA THR A 41 10.03 0.33 9.88
C THR A 41 11.33 1.06 9.52
N GLY A 42 11.42 2.38 9.72
CA GLY A 42 12.59 3.20 9.34
C GLY A 42 12.35 4.05 8.08
N ASP A 43 11.72 3.46 7.06
CA ASP A 43 11.27 4.19 5.87
C ASP A 43 9.81 4.67 6.00
N PHE A 44 9.40 5.60 5.14
CA PHE A 44 8.04 6.16 5.17
C PHE A 44 6.98 5.08 4.89
N TYR A 45 7.22 4.20 3.93
CA TYR A 45 6.45 2.98 3.69
C TYR A 45 7.38 1.77 3.73
N ALA A 46 6.94 0.65 4.29
CA ALA A 46 7.79 -0.53 4.42
C ALA A 46 8.07 -1.22 3.07
N TYR A 47 7.26 -1.02 2.03
CA TYR A 47 7.62 -1.51 0.69
C TYR A 47 8.88 -0.84 0.13
N GLN A 48 9.27 0.34 0.63
CA GLN A 48 10.43 1.11 0.14
C GLN A 48 11.78 0.49 0.52
N HIS A 49 11.80 -0.44 1.47
CA HIS A 49 12.98 -1.25 1.78
C HIS A 49 13.47 -2.07 0.58
N GLU A 50 12.59 -2.32 -0.41
CA GLU A 50 12.93 -3.00 -1.67
C GLU A 50 12.89 -2.01 -2.84
N GLU A 51 14.04 -1.80 -3.48
CA GLU A 51 14.16 -0.91 -4.64
C GLU A 51 13.32 -1.41 -5.84
N GLY A 52 12.59 -0.49 -6.46
CA GLY A 52 11.76 -0.77 -7.64
C GLY A 52 10.39 -1.38 -7.34
N VAL A 53 10.00 -1.50 -6.07
CA VAL A 53 8.63 -1.86 -5.68
C VAL A 53 7.74 -0.61 -5.71
N GLU A 54 6.74 -0.63 -6.58
CA GLU A 54 5.76 0.43 -6.82
C GLU A 54 4.32 -0.12 -6.80
N PRO A 55 3.74 -0.32 -5.59
CA PRO A 55 2.39 -0.83 -5.44
C PRO A 55 1.36 -0.02 -6.23
N ASP A 56 0.34 -0.69 -6.74
CA ASP A 56 -0.77 -0.05 -7.46
C ASP A 56 -1.71 0.69 -6.50
N LEU A 57 -1.89 0.13 -5.30
CA LEU A 57 -2.61 0.73 -4.18
C LEU A 57 -1.79 0.61 -2.89
N VAL A 58 -1.94 1.59 -2.00
CA VAL A 58 -1.35 1.58 -0.65
C VAL A 58 -2.43 1.92 0.37
N CYS A 59 -2.62 1.05 1.36
CA CYS A 59 -3.57 1.29 2.47
C CYS A 59 -2.83 1.83 3.69
N VAL A 60 -3.32 2.92 4.29
CA VAL A 60 -2.77 3.50 5.52
C VAL A 60 -3.87 3.84 6.52
N ALA A 61 -3.59 3.66 7.81
CA ALA A 61 -4.41 4.13 8.93
C ALA A 61 -3.50 4.21 10.16
N LYS A 62 -3.98 3.77 11.34
CA LYS A 62 -3.22 3.76 12.62
C LYS A 62 -2.45 5.06 12.86
N ALA A 63 -1.14 5.07 12.62
CA ALA A 63 -0.27 6.21 12.81
C ALA A 63 -0.72 7.46 12.03
N LEU A 64 -1.51 7.29 10.96
CA LEU A 64 -2.10 8.38 10.18
C LEU A 64 -2.92 9.34 11.05
N SER A 65 -3.63 8.80 12.04
CA SER A 65 -4.45 9.60 12.96
C SER A 65 -3.65 10.45 13.94
N GLY A 66 -2.34 10.20 14.06
CA GLY A 66 -1.53 10.67 15.18
C GLY A 66 -2.03 10.16 16.55
N GLY A 67 -2.99 9.23 16.59
CA GLY A 67 -3.69 8.82 17.80
C GLY A 67 -4.85 9.73 18.23
N TYR A 68 -5.26 10.71 17.41
CA TYR A 68 -6.27 11.71 17.77
C TYR A 68 -7.63 11.47 17.13
N VAL A 69 -7.70 11.40 15.79
CA VAL A 69 -8.97 11.31 15.05
C VAL A 69 -8.96 10.04 14.19
N PRO A 70 -9.98 9.16 14.29
CA PRO A 70 -10.06 7.98 13.43
C PRO A 70 -10.00 8.37 11.95
N VAL A 71 -9.00 7.83 11.25
CA VAL A 71 -8.80 8.09 9.82
C VAL A 71 -8.10 6.90 9.17
N GLY A 72 -8.50 6.63 7.94
CA GLY A 72 -7.81 5.73 7.03
C GLY A 72 -7.77 6.36 5.64
N ALA A 73 -6.82 5.93 4.82
CA ALA A 73 -6.74 6.31 3.43
C ALA A 73 -6.29 5.13 2.56
N THR A 74 -6.73 5.14 1.31
CA THR A 74 -6.25 4.26 0.26
C THR A 74 -5.70 5.13 -0.85
N LEU A 75 -4.40 5.07 -1.05
CA LEU A 75 -3.71 5.74 -2.14
C LEU A 75 -3.73 4.81 -3.36
N GLY A 76 -3.80 5.38 -4.55
CA GLY A 76 -3.79 4.60 -5.78
C GLY A 76 -3.30 5.38 -6.98
N LYS A 77 -2.82 4.66 -7.99
CA LYS A 77 -2.43 5.24 -9.28
C LYS A 77 -3.64 5.90 -9.95
N ASP A 78 -3.43 7.07 -10.57
CA ASP A 78 -4.49 7.89 -11.20
C ASP A 78 -5.34 7.10 -12.21
N TRP A 79 -4.72 6.21 -13.00
CA TRP A 79 -5.44 5.40 -13.97
C TRP A 79 -6.45 4.45 -13.34
N ILE A 80 -6.19 3.95 -12.12
CA ILE A 80 -7.11 3.06 -11.39
C ILE A 80 -8.34 3.87 -10.99
N PHE A 81 -8.10 5.06 -10.44
CA PHE A 81 -9.16 5.98 -10.07
C PHE A 81 -10.08 6.28 -11.26
N ARG A 82 -9.51 6.66 -12.41
CA ARG A 82 -10.26 6.98 -13.64
C ARG A 82 -11.02 5.80 -14.23
N LYS A 83 -10.59 4.56 -13.98
CA LYS A 83 -11.30 3.37 -14.42
C LYS A 83 -12.49 3.01 -13.53
N VAL A 84 -12.41 3.35 -12.24
CA VAL A 84 -13.45 3.00 -11.25
C VAL A 84 -14.48 4.11 -11.10
N TYR A 85 -14.04 5.37 -11.05
CA TYR A 85 -14.88 6.53 -10.79
C TYR A 85 -14.90 7.50 -11.97
N SER A 86 -16.07 8.06 -12.24
CA SER A 86 -16.25 9.07 -13.30
C SER A 86 -15.88 10.49 -12.88
N SER A 87 -15.83 10.77 -11.58
CA SER A 87 -15.38 12.05 -11.00
C SER A 87 -15.08 11.91 -9.50
N MET A 88 -14.34 12.85 -8.92
CA MET A 88 -14.05 12.90 -7.47
C MET A 88 -15.32 13.00 -6.61
N ASP A 89 -16.33 13.74 -7.07
CA ASP A 89 -17.58 13.92 -6.31
C ASP A 89 -18.39 12.64 -6.17
N ARG A 90 -18.14 11.63 -7.02
CA ARG A 90 -18.81 10.32 -6.95
C ARG A 90 -18.07 9.29 -6.10
N VAL A 91 -16.95 9.67 -5.51
CA VAL A 91 -16.19 8.84 -4.56
C VAL A 91 -16.84 8.86 -3.18
N LEU A 92 -17.52 9.97 -2.85
CA LEU A 92 -18.20 10.18 -1.60
C LEU A 92 -19.68 9.78 -1.78
N VAL A 93 -20.06 8.65 -1.19
CA VAL A 93 -21.45 8.22 -1.01
C VAL A 93 -21.74 8.06 0.46
#